data_AF-A0A7S1GVQ4-F1
#
_entry.id   AF-A0A7S1GVQ4-F1
#
_cell.length_a   1.000
_cell.length_b   1.000
_cell.length_c   1.000
_cell.angle_alpha   90.00
_cell.angle_beta   90.00
_cell.angle_gamma   90.00
#
_symmetry.space_group_name_H-M   'P 1'
#
loop_
_entity.id
_entity.type
_entity.pdbx_description
1 polymer ?
#
loop_
_entity_poly.entity_id
_entity_poly.type
_entity_poly.pdbx_seq_one_letter_code
_entity_poly.pdbx_strand_id
1 'polypeptide(L)'
;MAFANLYWGCVQQQLDAAEIDEESSTMSVPVSHSSPVYNACKASFLGMLTSVFESKVLYASPSSRVLAKTPRDFYMPNYEDVEIVTRDKKVIHGWLIKRKDAKLFPTVLHFHGNACNISHMLYVALG
;
A
#
# COMPACT_ATOMS: atom_id res chain seq x y z
N MET A 1 -10.28 19.11 16.54
CA MET A 1 -10.90 20.45 16.58
C MET A 1 -9.92 21.61 16.33
N ALA A 2 -8.59 21.43 16.49
CA ALA A 2 -7.62 22.51 16.27
C ALA A 2 -7.47 22.99 14.81
N PHE A 3 -7.60 22.09 13.82
CA PHE A 3 -7.42 22.43 12.40
C PHE A 3 -8.56 23.27 11.80
N ALA A 4 -9.79 23.05 12.26
CA ALA A 4 -10.94 23.84 11.79
C ALA A 4 -10.86 25.30 12.24
N ASN A 5 -10.33 25.55 13.45
CA ASN A 5 -10.15 26.90 13.99
C ASN A 5 -9.04 27.68 13.27
N LEU A 6 -7.96 27.00 12.85
CA LEU A 6 -6.90 27.61 12.04
C LEU A 6 -7.38 27.98 10.64
N TYR A 7 -8.20 27.12 10.03
CA TYR A 7 -8.76 27.39 8.70
C TYR A 7 -9.74 28.56 8.74
N TRP A 8 -10.65 28.60 9.72
CA TRP A 8 -11.62 29.69 9.84
C TRP A 8 -10.97 31.03 10.21
N GLY A 9 -9.94 31.01 11.07
CA GLY A 9 -9.18 32.22 11.40
C GLY A 9 -8.45 32.84 10.19
N CYS A 10 -7.93 31.99 9.29
CA CYS A 10 -7.24 32.45 8.09
C CYS A 10 -8.22 33.08 7.06
N VAL A 11 -9.43 32.51 6.93
CA VAL A 11 -10.49 33.04 6.07
C VAL A 11 -11.00 34.38 6.56
N GLN A 12 -11.19 34.55 7.87
CA GLN A 12 -11.64 35.82 8.46
C GLN A 12 -10.62 36.94 8.22
N GLN A 13 -9.33 36.64 8.39
CA GLN A 13 -8.26 37.60 8.16
C GLN A 13 -8.14 38.04 6.68
N GLN A 14 -8.55 37.19 5.73
CA GLN A 14 -8.58 37.53 4.31
C GLN A 14 -9.80 38.38 3.93
N LEU A 15 -10.93 38.22 4.63
CA LEU A 15 -12.13 39.04 4.43
C LEU A 15 -11.93 40.46 4.98
N ASP A 16 -11.35 40.57 6.19
CA ASP A 16 -11.08 41.87 6.82
C ASP A 16 -10.03 42.68 6.03
N ALA A 17 -9.05 42.01 5.40
CA ALA A 17 -8.07 42.64 4.53
C ALA A 17 -8.67 43.15 3.20
N ALA A 18 -9.74 42.52 2.70
CA ALA A 18 -10.39 42.90 1.45
C ALA A 18 -11.31 44.12 1.61
N GLU A 19 -11.90 44.35 2.80
CA GLU A 19 -12.71 45.55 3.07
C GLU A 19 -11.86 46.83 3.22
N ILE A 20 -10.58 46.70 3.57
CA ILE A 20 -9.67 47.85 3.75
C ILE A 20 -9.16 48.41 2.41
N ASP A 21 -9.25 47.64 1.32
CA ASP A 21 -8.68 47.99 0.00
C ASP A 21 -9.61 48.83 -0.91
N GLU A 22 -10.85 49.14 -0.50
CA GLU A 22 -11.78 49.93 -1.35
C GLU A 22 -11.55 51.46 -1.32
N GLU A 23 -10.74 52.00 -0.40
CA GLU A 23 -10.51 53.45 -0.28
C GLU A 23 -9.04 53.87 -0.52
N SER A 24 -8.45 53.50 -1.67
CA SER A 24 -7.59 54.42 -2.45
C SER A 24 -7.03 53.77 -3.71
N SER A 25 -7.50 54.30 -4.83
CA SER A 25 -6.80 54.48 -6.11
C SER A 25 -5.30 54.12 -6.12
N THR A 26 -4.97 52.90 -6.57
CA THR A 26 -3.96 52.62 -7.61
C THR A 26 -3.92 51.12 -7.89
N MET A 27 -4.32 50.76 -9.10
CA MET A 27 -4.21 49.39 -9.61
C MET A 27 -2.73 49.00 -9.71
N SER A 28 -2.22 48.31 -8.69
CA SER A 28 -1.02 47.49 -8.80
C SER A 28 -1.36 46.10 -8.31
N VAL A 29 -1.72 45.22 -9.25
CA VAL A 29 -1.93 43.80 -8.95
C VAL A 29 -0.56 43.21 -8.59
N PRO A 30 -0.31 42.75 -7.35
CA PRO A 30 0.93 42.08 -7.05
C PRO A 30 0.92 40.73 -7.78
N VAL A 31 1.92 40.51 -8.63
CA VAL A 31 2.23 39.20 -9.21
C VAL A 31 2.71 38.30 -8.08
N SER A 32 1.76 37.76 -7.31
CA SER A 32 2.04 36.84 -6.21
C SER A 32 2.18 35.44 -6.77
N HIS A 33 3.43 35.02 -6.96
CA HIS A 33 3.83 33.70 -7.48
C HIS A 33 3.40 32.49 -6.60
N SER A 34 2.60 32.72 -5.55
CA SER A 34 2.17 31.69 -4.61
C SER A 34 0.71 31.90 -4.18
N SER A 35 -0.23 32.00 -5.13
CA SER A 35 -1.64 32.00 -4.74
C SER A 35 -2.02 30.61 -4.18
N PRO A 36 -2.62 30.53 -2.99
CA PRO A 36 -2.93 29.27 -2.33
C PRO A 36 -3.87 28.39 -3.18
N VAL A 37 -4.77 29.02 -3.93
CA VAL A 37 -5.68 28.35 -4.88
C VAL A 37 -4.91 27.67 -6.01
N TYR A 38 -3.89 28.31 -6.58
CA TYR A 38 -3.07 27.73 -7.64
C TYR A 38 -2.28 26.52 -7.15
N ASN A 39 -1.75 26.59 -5.93
CA ASN A 39 -1.05 25.46 -5.31
C ASN A 39 -2.00 24.29 -5.00
N ALA A 40 -3.22 24.57 -4.55
CA ALA A 40 -4.24 23.54 -4.33
C ALA A 40 -4.65 22.85 -5.64
N CYS A 41 -4.89 23.62 -6.72
CA CYS A 41 -5.19 23.06 -8.04
C CYS A 41 -4.06 22.18 -8.58
N LYS A 42 -2.80 22.62 -8.41
CA LYS A 42 -1.62 21.82 -8.77
C LYS A 42 -1.53 20.51 -7.98
N ALA A 43 -1.73 20.56 -6.66
CA ALA A 43 -1.67 19.37 -5.82
C ALA A 43 -2.78 18.36 -6.17
N SER A 44 -4.01 18.83 -6.40
CA SER A 44 -5.13 18.01 -6.82
C SER A 44 -4.89 17.37 -8.19
N PHE A 45 -4.35 18.13 -9.14
CA PHE A 45 -4.01 17.59 -10.46
C PHE A 45 -2.89 16.54 -10.39
N LEU A 46 -1.85 16.80 -9.60
CA LEU A 46 -0.77 15.83 -9.36
C LEU A 46 -1.30 14.55 -8.71
N GLY A 47 -2.17 14.69 -7.69
CA GLY A 47 -2.83 13.55 -7.03
C GLY A 47 -3.67 12.72 -8.00
N MET A 48 -4.46 13.37 -8.85
CA MET A 48 -5.24 12.71 -9.90
C MET A 48 -4.34 11.98 -10.90
N LEU A 49 -3.23 12.58 -11.32
CA LEU A 49 -2.29 11.89 -12.20
C LEU A 49 -1.70 10.65 -11.53
N THR A 50 -1.28 10.75 -10.26
CA THR A 50 -0.70 9.61 -9.54
C THR A 50 -1.70 8.46 -9.33
N SER A 51 -2.98 8.75 -9.10
CA SER A 51 -3.98 7.69 -8.90
C SER A 51 -4.27 6.89 -10.17
N VAL A 52 -4.15 7.51 -11.35
CA VAL A 52 -4.28 6.81 -12.65
C VAL A 52 -3.16 5.79 -12.86
N PHE A 53 -1.98 6.01 -12.27
CA PHE A 53 -0.84 5.09 -12.38
C PHE A 53 -0.75 4.08 -11.23
N GLU A 54 -1.48 4.28 -10.12
CA GLU A 54 -1.45 3.39 -8.96
C GLU A 54 -1.73 1.93 -9.34
N SER A 55 -2.77 1.68 -10.15
CA SER A 55 -3.15 0.33 -10.59
C SER A 55 -2.11 -0.33 -11.51
N LYS A 56 -1.20 0.46 -12.11
CA LYS A 56 -0.13 -0.02 -13.00
C LYS A 56 1.22 -0.19 -12.30
N VAL A 57 1.36 0.32 -11.08
CA VAL A 57 2.54 0.09 -10.22
C VAL A 57 2.47 -1.30 -9.56
N LEU A 58 1.27 -1.86 -9.43
CA LEU A 58 1.08 -3.21 -8.90
C LEU A 58 1.51 -4.26 -9.95
N TYR A 59 2.78 -4.66 -9.88
CA TYR A 59 3.29 -5.81 -10.63
C TYR A 59 2.72 -7.11 -10.04
N ALA A 60 1.65 -7.62 -10.65
CA ALA A 60 1.21 -9.00 -10.48
C ALA A 60 1.85 -9.84 -11.60
N SER A 61 2.90 -10.61 -11.29
CA SER A 61 3.48 -11.53 -12.27
C SER A 61 2.37 -12.49 -12.77
N PRO A 62 2.18 -12.64 -14.09
CA PRO A 62 1.13 -13.53 -14.63
C PRO A 62 1.33 -15.00 -14.21
N SER A 63 2.54 -15.40 -13.83
CA SER A 63 2.84 -16.73 -13.30
C SER A 63 2.66 -16.85 -11.79
N SER A 64 2.34 -15.78 -11.06
CA SER A 64 2.31 -15.82 -9.57
C SER A 64 1.24 -16.73 -8.98
N ARG A 65 0.21 -17.07 -9.76
CA ARG A 65 -0.85 -17.99 -9.34
C ARG A 65 -0.53 -19.45 -9.68
N VAL A 66 0.43 -19.71 -10.56
CA VAL A 66 0.80 -21.07 -10.96
C VAL A 66 1.80 -21.60 -9.95
N LEU A 67 1.53 -22.80 -9.42
CA LEU A 67 2.46 -23.49 -8.53
C LEU A 67 3.72 -23.86 -9.33
N ALA A 68 4.82 -23.15 -9.10
CA ALA A 68 6.02 -23.28 -9.92
C ALA A 68 6.93 -24.44 -9.49
N LYS A 69 7.04 -24.68 -8.18
CA LYS A 69 7.90 -25.71 -7.56
C LYS A 69 7.27 -26.21 -6.27
N THR A 70 7.58 -27.46 -5.93
CA THR A 70 7.14 -28.15 -4.71
C THR A 70 8.34 -28.45 -3.81
N PRO A 71 8.15 -28.76 -2.51
CA PRO A 71 9.25 -29.15 -1.62
C PRO A 71 10.05 -30.36 -2.13
N ARG A 72 9.42 -31.22 -2.95
CA ARG A 72 10.09 -32.36 -3.60
C ARG A 72 11.24 -31.91 -4.50
N ASP A 73 11.06 -30.81 -5.23
CA ASP A 73 12.06 -30.25 -6.15
C ASP A 73 13.29 -29.67 -5.41
N PHE A 74 13.19 -29.55 -4.09
CA PHE A 74 14.21 -29.02 -3.18
C PHE A 74 14.78 -30.08 -2.24
N TYR A 75 14.68 -31.38 -2.60
CA TYR A 75 15.19 -32.50 -1.80
C TYR A 75 14.62 -32.57 -0.38
N MET A 76 13.38 -32.12 -0.18
CA MET A 76 12.66 -32.26 1.08
C MET A 76 11.60 -33.38 0.94
N PRO A 77 11.99 -34.68 0.99
CA PRO A 77 11.08 -35.78 0.68
C PRO A 77 9.98 -36.00 1.74
N ASN A 78 10.18 -35.49 2.96
CA ASN A 78 9.28 -35.71 4.10
C ASN A 78 8.28 -34.56 4.26
N TYR A 79 7.69 -34.10 3.15
CA TYR A 79 6.62 -33.10 3.19
C TYR A 79 5.26 -33.77 2.97
N GLU A 80 4.24 -33.17 3.55
CA GLU A 80 2.84 -33.54 3.37
C GLU A 80 2.08 -32.34 2.78
N ASP A 81 1.27 -32.59 1.75
CA ASP A 81 0.29 -31.62 1.28
C ASP A 81 -0.85 -31.53 2.31
N VAL A 82 -1.15 -30.31 2.75
CA VAL A 82 -2.20 -30.05 3.73
C VAL A 82 -3.25 -29.10 3.15
N GLU A 83 -4.52 -29.42 3.40
CA GLU A 83 -5.65 -28.57 3.06
C GLU A 83 -6.39 -28.18 4.34
N ILE A 84 -6.50 -26.88 4.57
CA ILE A 84 -7.16 -26.31 5.74
C ILE A 84 -8.43 -25.63 5.27
N VAL A 85 -9.58 -26.17 5.67
CA VAL A 85 -10.88 -25.57 5.41
C VAL A 85 -11.16 -24.52 6.48
N THR A 86 -11.29 -23.27 6.05
CA THR A 86 -11.62 -22.15 6.94
C THR A 86 -13.12 -22.10 7.25
N ARG A 87 -13.48 -21.34 8.29
CA ARG A 87 -14.90 -21.18 8.71
C ARG A 87 -15.78 -20.59 7.60
N ASP A 88 -15.22 -19.74 6.73
CA ASP A 88 -15.87 -19.15 5.56
C ASP A 88 -15.81 -20.06 4.31
N LYS A 89 -15.48 -21.35 4.49
CA LYS A 89 -15.46 -22.40 3.46
C LYS A 89 -14.42 -22.16 2.36
N LYS A 90 -13.35 -21.42 2.65
CA LYS A 90 -12.18 -21.33 1.76
C LYS A 90 -11.23 -22.48 2.08
N VAL A 91 -10.61 -23.00 1.04
CA VAL A 91 -9.60 -24.06 1.17
C VAL A 91 -8.24 -23.41 1.03
N ILE A 92 -7.45 -23.49 2.09
CA ILE A 92 -6.05 -23.05 2.10
C ILE A 92 -5.19 -24.28 1.86
N HIS A 93 -4.44 -24.29 0.77
CA HIS A 93 -3.41 -25.30 0.51
C HIS A 93 -2.09 -24.86 1.14
N GLY A 94 -1.34 -25.81 1.69
CA GLY A 94 -0.01 -25.60 2.22
C GLY A 94 0.82 -26.88 2.27
N TRP A 95 2.05 -26.75 2.76
CA TRP A 95 2.96 -27.88 2.96
C TRP A 95 3.39 -27.98 4.41
N LEU A 96 3.32 -29.19 4.95
CA LEU A 96 3.87 -29.53 6.26
C LEU A 96 5.16 -30.33 6.07
N ILE A 97 6.29 -29.71 6.39
CA ILE A 97 7.61 -30.35 6.27
C ILE A 97 7.99 -30.93 7.63
N LYS A 98 8.05 -32.27 7.73
CA LYS A 98 8.34 -32.96 9.00
C LYS A 98 9.81 -33.38 9.09
N ARG A 99 10.43 -33.07 10.23
CA ARG A 99 11.69 -33.69 10.66
C ARG A 99 11.43 -35.02 11.37
N LYS A 100 12.44 -35.90 11.37
CA LYS A 100 12.39 -37.19 12.09
C LYS A 100 12.05 -37.02 13.58
N ASP A 101 12.58 -35.97 14.22
CA ASP A 101 12.38 -35.71 15.65
C ASP A 101 11.50 -34.47 15.91
N ALA A 102 10.41 -34.30 15.15
CA ALA A 102 9.59 -33.09 15.17
C ALA A 102 9.12 -32.64 16.57
N LYS A 103 8.96 -33.57 17.53
CA LYS A 103 8.54 -33.26 18.91
C LYS A 103 9.59 -32.52 19.74
N LEU A 104 10.86 -32.56 19.34
CA LEU A 104 11.98 -31.95 20.06
C LEU A 104 12.25 -30.50 19.61
N PHE A 105 11.58 -30.03 18.57
CA PHE A 105 11.83 -28.73 17.95
C PHE A 105 10.55 -27.89 17.87
N PRO A 106 10.66 -26.56 17.92
CA PRO A 106 9.52 -25.68 17.72
C PRO A 106 8.96 -25.81 16.30
N THR A 107 7.65 -25.63 16.16
CA THR A 107 6.99 -25.54 14.86
C THR A 107 7.08 -24.12 14.35
N VAL A 108 7.52 -23.95 13.09
CA VAL A 108 7.55 -22.65 12.40
C VAL A 108 6.37 -22.61 11.44
N LEU A 109 5.53 -21.59 11.59
CA LEU A 109 4.46 -21.29 10.65
C LEU A 109 4.87 -20.11 9.79
N HIS A 110 4.90 -20.32 8.47
CA HIS A 110 5.29 -19.31 7.50
C HIS A 110 4.13 -18.97 6.56
N PHE A 111 3.97 -17.68 6.29
CA PHE A 111 2.98 -17.16 5.34
C PHE A 111 3.70 -16.34 4.28
N HIS A 112 3.26 -16.48 3.02
CA HIS A 112 3.78 -15.66 1.94
C HIS A 112 3.21 -14.23 1.99
N GLY A 113 3.87 -13.29 1.33
CA GLY A 113 3.38 -11.92 1.18
C GLY A 113 2.19 -11.80 0.21
N ASN A 114 1.57 -10.62 0.16
CA ASN A 114 0.44 -10.34 -0.74
C ASN A 114 0.78 -10.61 -2.21
N ALA A 115 -0.22 -11.11 -2.95
CA ALA A 115 -0.13 -11.44 -4.39
C ALA A 115 0.95 -12.48 -4.78
N CYS A 116 1.49 -13.22 -3.80
CA CYS A 116 2.46 -14.28 -3.99
C CYS A 116 1.81 -15.67 -3.81
N ASN A 117 2.59 -16.72 -4.12
CA ASN A 117 2.25 -18.12 -3.88
C ASN A 117 3.36 -18.75 -3.02
N ILE A 118 3.00 -19.73 -2.18
CA ILE A 118 3.92 -20.46 -1.31
C ILE A 118 5.11 -21.09 -2.07
N SER A 119 4.94 -21.47 -3.34
CA SER A 119 6.01 -22.04 -4.16
C SER A 119 7.20 -21.10 -4.41
N HIS A 120 7.00 -19.79 -4.37
CA HIS A 120 8.06 -18.82 -4.65
C HIS A 120 9.11 -18.70 -3.54
N MET A 121 8.76 -19.07 -2.31
CA MET A 121 9.63 -18.85 -1.15
C MET A 121 10.57 -20.03 -0.87
N LEU A 122 10.27 -21.23 -1.39
CA LEU A 122 11.11 -22.43 -1.18
C LEU A 122 12.59 -22.24 -1.56
N TYR A 123 12.89 -21.33 -2.48
CA TYR A 123 14.27 -20.96 -2.83
C TYR A 123 15.03 -20.27 -1.68
N VAL A 124 14.35 -19.44 -0.89
CA VAL A 124 14.96 -18.63 0.18
C VAL A 124 15.28 -19.46 1.43
N ALA A 125 14.53 -20.52 1.69
CA ALA A 125 14.72 -21.37 2.88
C ALA A 125 15.99 -22.24 2.85
N LEU A 126 16.71 -22.28 1.71
CA LEU A 126 17.94 -23.05 1.52
C LEU A 126 19.22 -22.20 1.45
N GLY A 127 19.10 -20.87 1.65
CA GLY A 127 20.22 -19.92 1.67
C GLY A 127 20.67 -19.57 3.09
#